data_AF-A0AAW8L2E3-F1
#
_entry.id   AF-A0AAW8L2E3-F1
#
_cell.length_a   1.000
_cell.length_b   1.000
_cell.length_c   1.000
_cell.angle_alpha   90.00
_cell.angle_beta   90.00
_cell.angle_gamma   90.00
#
_symmetry.space_group_name_H-M   'P 1'
#
loop_
_entity.id
_entity.type
_entity.pdbx_description
1 polymer ?
#
loop_
_entity_poly.entity_id
_entity_poly.type
_entity_poly.pdbx_seq_one_letter_code
_entity_poly.pdbx_strand_id
1 'polypeptide(L)' 'YKIGANLSPTEMYLGDIYTLAVNLAGLPAINAPVGFDKDSLPVGLQLIGNYWSESQLLSIVHQYQQNTD' A
#
# COMPACT_ATOMS: atom_id res chain seq x y z
N TYR A 1 9.27 -8.49 -0.77
CA TYR A 1 10.50 -9.27 -0.99
C TYR A 1 10.24 -10.74 -0.72
N LYS A 2 10.96 -11.68 -1.36
CA LYS A 2 10.89 -13.10 -0.96
C LYS A 2 11.38 -13.26 0.48
N ILE A 3 10.74 -14.14 1.24
CA ILE A 3 11.17 -14.46 2.60
C ILE A 3 12.60 -15.00 2.54
N GLY A 4 13.50 -14.44 3.37
CA GLY A 4 14.93 -14.80 3.39
C GLY A 4 15.81 -14.08 2.36
N ALA A 5 15.28 -13.08 1.64
CA ALA A 5 16.12 -12.23 0.78
C ALA A 5 17.17 -11.46 1.61
N ASN A 6 18.40 -11.39 1.11
CA ASN A 6 19.47 -10.59 1.69
C ASN A 6 19.49 -9.22 0.97
N LEU A 7 19.05 -8.18 1.68
CA LEU A 7 18.91 -6.83 1.14
C LEU A 7 20.06 -5.95 1.63
N SER A 8 20.64 -5.17 0.74
CA SER A 8 21.54 -4.07 1.11
C SER A 8 20.78 -2.99 1.88
N PRO A 9 21.47 -2.16 2.70
CA PRO A 9 20.84 -1.05 3.40
C PRO A 9 20.06 -0.12 2.46
N THR A 10 20.57 0.12 1.26
CA THR A 10 19.91 0.92 0.23
C THR A 10 18.62 0.30 -0.29
N GLU A 11 18.57 -1.02 -0.49
CA GLU A 11 17.35 -1.71 -0.92
C GLU A 11 16.27 -1.71 0.16
N MET A 12 16.68 -1.76 1.43
CA MET A 12 15.78 -1.61 2.57
C MET A 12 15.16 -0.21 2.62
N TYR A 13 15.96 0.85 2.44
CA TYR A 13 15.44 2.23 2.41
C TYR A 13 14.46 2.48 1.27
N LEU A 14 14.71 1.89 0.10
CA LEU A 14 13.80 1.97 -1.04
C LEU A 14 12.44 1.32 -0.77
N GLY A 15 12.35 0.40 0.20
CA GLY A 15 11.10 -0.24 0.58
C GLY A 15 10.04 0.74 1.07
N ASP A 16 10.46 1.81 1.76
CA ASP A 16 9.56 2.79 2.35
C ASP A 16 9.44 4.11 1.55
N ILE A 17 9.99 4.15 0.33
CA ILE A 17 10.04 5.38 -0.47
C ILE A 17 8.64 5.98 -0.73
N TYR A 18 7.62 5.13 -0.87
CA TYR A 18 6.24 5.54 -1.15
C TYR A 18 5.37 5.67 0.11
N THR A 19 5.85 5.25 1.27
CA THR A 19 5.10 5.24 2.54
C THR A 19 5.62 6.28 3.53
N LEU A 20 6.90 6.66 3.44
CA LEU A 20 7.51 7.62 4.36
C LEU A 20 6.88 9.02 4.25
N ALA A 21 6.67 9.51 3.03
CA ALA A 21 6.18 10.87 2.80
C ALA A 21 4.78 11.11 3.38
N VAL A 22 3.89 10.10 3.29
CA VAL A 22 2.52 10.24 3.78
C VAL A 22 2.45 10.27 5.31
N ASN A 23 3.28 9.47 5.98
CA ASN A 23 3.41 9.49 7.44
C ASN A 23 3.90 10.85 7.94
N LEU A 24 4.88 11.45 7.25
CA LEU A 24 5.41 12.78 7.58
C LEU A 24 4.38 13.89 7.32
N ALA A 25 3.55 13.74 6.29
CA ALA A 25 2.49 14.69 5.96
C ALA A 25 1.27 14.60 6.90
N GLY A 26 1.14 13.54 7.69
CA GLY A 26 -0.01 13.33 8.59
C GLY A 26 -1.34 13.09 7.85
N LEU A 27 -1.27 12.66 6.59
CA LEU A 27 -2.45 12.39 5.76
C LEU A 27 -2.94 10.96 5.99
N PRO A 28 -4.27 10.71 5.94
CA PRO A 28 -4.79 9.36 6.02
C PRO A 28 -4.42 8.57 4.74
N ALA A 29 -4.02 7.31 4.93
CA ALA A 29 -3.73 6.39 3.85
C ALA A 29 -4.22 4.98 4.17
N ILE A 30 -4.55 4.22 3.13
CA ILE A 30 -4.93 2.81 3.24
C ILE A 30 -4.21 1.99 2.17
N ASN A 31 -3.78 0.78 2.52
CA ASN A 31 -3.22 -0.19 1.59
C ASN A 31 -4.17 -1.37 1.43
N ALA A 32 -4.53 -1.70 0.18
CA ALA A 32 -5.43 -2.80 -0.14
C ALA A 32 -4.78 -3.77 -1.13
N PRO A 33 -4.95 -5.10 -0.98
CA PRO A 33 -4.47 -6.06 -1.97
C PRO A 33 -5.24 -5.90 -3.29
N VAL A 34 -4.53 -5.94 -4.42
CA VAL A 34 -5.13 -5.75 -5.77
C VAL A 34 -4.77 -6.86 -6.76
N GLY A 35 -4.24 -7.98 -6.24
CA GLY A 35 -3.90 -9.16 -7.02
C GLY A 35 -2.45 -9.60 -6.85
N PHE A 36 -1.94 -10.28 -7.86
CA PHE A 36 -0.61 -10.87 -7.87
C PHE A 36 0.16 -10.43 -9.11
N ASP A 37 1.48 -10.30 -8.98
CA ASP A 37 2.35 -10.07 -10.13
C ASP A 37 2.60 -11.37 -10.93
N LYS A 38 3.42 -11.26 -11.98
CA LYS A 38 3.81 -12.39 -12.84
C LYS A 38 4.53 -13.53 -12.10
N ASP A 39 5.09 -13.25 -10.93
CA ASP A 39 5.84 -14.19 -10.12
C ASP A 39 5.01 -14.70 -8.93
N SER A 40 3.69 -14.48 -8.97
CA SER A 40 2.71 -14.85 -7.93
C SER A 40 2.99 -14.19 -6.58
N LEU A 41 3.62 -13.02 -6.55
CA LEU A 41 3.80 -12.22 -5.35
C LEU A 41 2.61 -11.27 -5.16
N PRO A 42 2.10 -11.08 -3.94
CA PRO A 42 0.97 -10.20 -3.68
C PRO A 42 1.33 -8.74 -3.96
N VAL A 43 0.43 -8.04 -4.65
CA VAL A 43 0.56 -6.61 -4.98
C VAL A 43 -0.48 -5.81 -4.20
N GLY A 44 -0.03 -4.71 -3.59
CA GLY A 44 -0.88 -3.76 -2.87
C GLY A 44 -1.04 -2.44 -3.61
N LEU A 45 -2.19 -1.81 -3.46
CA LEU A 45 -2.48 -0.44 -3.89
C LEU A 45 -2.58 0.45 -2.66
N GLN A 46 -1.81 1.54 -2.66
CA GLN A 46 -1.90 2.58 -1.64
C GLN A 46 -2.76 3.74 -2.14
N LEU A 47 -3.79 4.08 -1.36
CA LEU A 47 -4.62 5.26 -1.57
C LEU A 47 -4.33 6.27 -0.47
N ILE A 48 -4.10 7.53 -0.85
CA ILE A 48 -3.83 8.64 0.06
C ILE A 48 -4.98 9.63 -0.05
N GLY A 49 -5.58 9.95 1.09
CA GLY A 49 -6.68 10.88 1.20
C GLY A 49 -6.25 12.24 1.74
N ASN A 50 -7.16 13.21 1.68
CA ASN A 50 -6.97 14.47 2.40
C ASN A 50 -7.31 14.28 3.89
N TYR A 51 -7.01 15.27 4.74
CA TYR A 51 -7.37 15.21 6.16
C TYR A 51 -8.84 14.81 6.38
N TRP A 52 -9.03 13.88 7.32
CA TRP A 52 -10.34 13.36 7.74
C TRP A 52 -11.14 12.60 6.66
N SER A 53 -10.48 12.11 5.60
CA SER A 53 -11.14 11.33 4.54
C SER A 53 -11.08 9.81 4.74
N GLU A 54 -10.89 9.31 5.96
CA GLU A 54 -10.75 7.87 6.26
C GLU A 54 -12.00 7.07 5.84
N SER A 55 -13.20 7.63 6.06
CA SER A 55 -14.47 6.99 5.67
C SER A 55 -14.59 6.82 4.15
N GLN A 56 -14.10 7.79 3.38
CA GLN A 56 -14.05 7.70 1.93
C GLN A 56 -13.03 6.65 1.48
N LEU A 57 -11.83 6.64 2.07
CA LEU A 57 -10.81 5.63 1.76
C LEU A 57 -11.31 4.21 2.02
N LEU A 58 -11.95 3.99 3.18
CA LEU A 58 -12.57 2.70 3.52
C LEU A 58 -13.69 2.32 2.54
N SER A 59 -14.53 3.29 2.16
CA SER A 59 -15.61 3.05 1.20
C SER A 59 -15.06 2.65 -0.18
N ILE A 60 -13.99 3.28 -0.66
CA ILE A 60 -13.36 2.94 -1.94
C ILE A 60 -12.80 1.52 -1.89
N VAL A 61 -12.05 1.17 -0.86
CA VAL A 61 -11.48 -0.18 -0.72
C VAL A 61 -12.58 -1.23 -0.58
N HIS A 62 -13.62 -0.94 0.21
CA HIS A 62 -14.75 -1.85 0.35
C HIS A 62 -15.46 -2.09 -0.98
N GLN A 63 -15.71 -1.03 -1.77
CA GLN A 63 -16.33 -1.18 -3.07
C GLN A 63 -15.44 -1.94 -4.06
N TYR A 64 -14.12 -1.73 -4.02
CA TYR A 64 -13.19 -2.53 -4.81
C TYR A 64 -13.34 -4.02 -4.48
N GLN A 65 -13.26 -4.37 -3.18
CA GLN A 65 -13.42 -5.77 -2.72
C GLN A 65 -14.75 -6.38 -3.16
N GLN A 66 -15.87 -5.68 -3.02
CA GLN A 66 -17.18 -6.19 -3.45
C GLN A 66 -17.27 -6.51 -4.95
N ASN A 67 -16.38 -5.96 -5.77
CA ASN A 67 -16.37 -6.18 -7.22
C ASN A 67 -15.26 -7.15 -7.67
N THR A 68 -14.34 -7.53 -6.78
CA THR A 68 -13.20 -8.40 -7.10
C THR A 68 -13.15 -9.70 -6.31
N ASP A 69 -13.83 -9.76 -5.17
CA ASP A 69 -13.84 -10.87 -4.21
C ASP A 69 -15.23 -11.52 -4.12
#